data_AF-A0A9X0D8L2-F1
#
_entry.id   AF-A0A9X0D8L2-F1
#
_cell.length_a   1.000
_cell.length_b   1.000
_cell.length_c   1.000
_cell.angle_alpha   90.00
_cell.angle_beta   90.00
_cell.angle_gamma   90.00
#
_symmetry.space_group_name_H-M   'P 1'
#
loop_
_entity.id
_entity.type
_entity.pdbx_description
1 polymer ?
#
loop_
_entity_poly.entity_id
_entity_poly.type
_entity_poly.pdbx_seq_one_letter_code
_entity_poly.pdbx_strand_id
1 'polypeptide(L)'
;MLLNDRDPYSKYHQPGYRLDWRKWKESTHSLACRCAEKARAKGYTMFGLQFYGECWSGPQAELNFNRDGVSNNGCVMNLVNPPDCTQSSNQECMGTQNVNYIYKLTENCDKMMDVGIVVDSSSSVRRRNYELVKTFLIDLVDKMHVSTRLTHVAVIHYSHRAYLDWGFSSDRAQNAAALKKAIKVLKYQPGGTRTDKAMELAWNKIFKSGNGERPNVPHVLLIITDGITSRRSKPYPVVLKPFKENNIKVVAVGVGGRVDRNELNQIAMNKAENVVHLDQFGELASKIKEILKILCASRKV
;
A
#
# COMPACT_ATOMS: atom_id res chain seq x y z
N MET A 1 15.14 -13.18 21.09
CA MET A 1 14.83 -11.80 21.51
C MET A 1 15.26 -10.85 20.42
N LEU A 2 14.47 -9.80 20.16
CA LEU A 2 14.77 -8.75 19.19
C LEU A 2 15.05 -7.41 19.88
N LEU A 3 14.32 -7.07 20.95
CA LEU A 3 14.51 -5.85 21.76
C LEU A 3 14.25 -6.15 23.24
N ASN A 4 14.87 -5.35 24.12
CA ASN A 4 14.67 -5.40 25.57
C ASN A 4 14.71 -3.99 26.18
N ASP A 5 13.54 -3.41 26.44
CA ASP A 5 13.45 -2.11 27.11
C ASP A 5 13.44 -2.25 28.64
N ARG A 6 13.17 -3.46 29.14
CA ARG A 6 13.09 -3.77 30.57
C ARG A 6 14.46 -3.83 31.23
N ASP A 7 15.43 -4.46 30.57
CA ASP A 7 16.78 -4.65 31.08
C ASP A 7 17.79 -3.76 30.32
N PRO A 8 18.27 -2.67 30.94
CA PRO A 8 19.22 -1.75 30.31
C PRO A 8 20.61 -2.36 30.07
N TYR A 9 20.92 -3.50 30.70
CA TYR A 9 22.19 -4.20 30.52
C TYR A 9 22.11 -5.28 29.45
N SER A 10 20.92 -5.54 28.89
CA SER A 10 20.74 -6.51 27.83
C SER A 10 21.47 -6.07 26.56
N LYS A 11 22.13 -7.01 25.86
CA LYS A 11 22.66 -6.76 24.51
C LYS A 11 21.59 -6.41 23.46
N TYR A 12 20.31 -6.61 23.81
CA TYR A 12 19.15 -6.25 22.97
C TYR A 12 18.52 -4.91 23.38
N HIS A 13 19.11 -4.21 24.36
CA HIS A 13 18.69 -2.88 24.79
C HIS A 13 19.03 -1.83 23.73
N GLN A 14 18.19 -0.80 23.62
CA GLN A 14 18.43 0.35 22.76
C GLN A 14 18.57 1.62 23.60
N PRO A 15 19.64 2.42 23.43
CA PRO A 15 19.78 3.69 24.14
C PRO A 15 18.55 4.57 23.94
N GLY A 16 18.06 5.16 25.04
CA GLY A 16 16.86 6.02 25.05
C GLY A 16 15.53 5.29 25.21
N TYR A 17 15.50 3.96 25.15
CA TYR A 17 14.29 3.15 25.33
C TYR A 17 14.40 2.28 26.57
N ARG A 18 14.04 2.87 27.72
CA ARG A 18 14.09 2.19 29.02
C ARG A 18 12.72 2.24 29.69
N LEU A 19 12.30 1.09 30.20
CA LEU A 19 11.09 0.96 30.98
C LEU A 19 11.19 1.76 32.28
N ASP A 20 10.19 2.61 32.53
CA ASP A 20 9.97 3.29 33.79
C ASP A 20 8.71 2.70 34.43
N TRP A 21 8.86 1.92 35.49
CA TRP A 21 7.73 1.28 36.17
C TRP A 21 6.71 2.26 36.74
N ARG A 22 7.09 3.51 37.03
CA ARG A 22 6.17 4.55 37.51
C ARG A 22 5.40 5.23 36.37
N LYS A 23 5.95 5.18 35.16
CA LYS A 23 5.40 5.76 33.92
C LYS A 23 5.36 4.70 32.82
N TRP A 24 4.86 3.52 33.18
CA TRP A 24 5.03 2.32 32.37
C TRP A 24 4.46 2.51 30.96
N LYS A 25 3.22 3.03 30.86
CA LYS A 25 2.52 3.28 29.59
C LYS A 25 3.31 4.25 28.68
N GLU A 26 3.86 5.32 29.26
CA GLU A 26 4.65 6.30 28.52
C GLU A 26 6.01 5.74 28.12
N SER A 27 6.59 4.85 28.93
CA SER A 27 7.93 4.30 28.70
C SER A 27 7.96 3.10 27.74
N THR A 28 6.83 2.42 27.51
CA THR A 28 6.70 1.36 26.48
C THR A 28 6.48 1.91 25.07
N HIS A 29 6.38 3.22 24.96
CA HIS A 29 6.18 3.96 23.73
C HIS A 29 6.98 3.41 22.55
N SER A 30 6.28 3.14 21.45
CA SER A 30 6.82 2.64 20.17
C SER A 30 7.39 1.22 20.18
N LEU A 31 7.37 0.49 21.31
CA LEU A 31 8.00 -0.83 21.41
C LEU A 31 7.45 -1.82 20.38
N ALA A 32 6.13 -1.86 20.17
CA ALA A 32 5.52 -2.69 19.14
C ALA A 32 6.05 -2.32 17.73
N CYS A 33 6.28 -1.04 17.45
CA CYS A 33 6.75 -0.58 16.13
C CYS A 33 8.21 -0.90 15.89
N ARG A 34 9.07 -0.65 16.87
CA ARG A 34 10.47 -1.05 16.80
C ARG A 34 10.59 -2.57 16.70
N CYS A 35 9.75 -3.31 17.41
CA CYS A 35 9.68 -4.76 17.32
C CYS A 35 9.30 -5.22 15.91
N ALA A 36 8.27 -4.60 15.33
CA ALA A 36 7.83 -4.85 13.97
C ALA A 36 8.92 -4.59 12.94
N GLU A 37 9.66 -3.48 13.05
CA GLU A 37 10.79 -3.15 12.17
C GLU A 37 11.90 -4.22 12.25
N LYS A 38 12.29 -4.63 13.46
CA LYS A 38 13.31 -5.68 13.66
C LYS A 38 12.87 -7.04 13.15
N ALA A 39 11.60 -7.40 13.35
CA ALA A 39 11.04 -8.65 12.87
C ALA A 39 10.98 -8.67 11.34
N ARG A 40 10.50 -7.58 10.71
CA ARG A 40 10.51 -7.41 9.24
C ARG A 40 11.91 -7.48 8.64
N ALA A 41 12.90 -6.83 9.27
CA ALA A 41 14.29 -6.88 8.82
C ALA A 41 14.90 -8.29 8.83
N LYS A 42 14.32 -9.21 9.60
CA LYS A 42 14.70 -10.63 9.66
C LYS A 42 13.76 -11.56 8.86
N GLY A 43 12.78 -11.00 8.14
CA GLY A 43 11.82 -11.77 7.34
C GLY A 43 10.77 -12.52 8.16
N TYR A 44 10.54 -12.14 9.42
CA TYR A 44 9.52 -12.77 10.26
C TYR A 44 8.14 -12.15 10.00
N THR A 45 7.08 -12.94 10.17
CA THR A 45 5.68 -12.57 9.89
C THR A 45 4.87 -12.20 11.14
N MET A 46 5.47 -12.34 12.32
CA MET A 46 4.83 -12.01 13.60
C MET A 46 5.86 -11.80 14.70
N PHE A 47 5.44 -11.19 15.81
CA PHE A 47 6.25 -11.05 17.01
C PHE A 47 5.36 -11.08 18.25
N GLY A 48 5.95 -11.41 19.39
CA GLY A 48 5.31 -11.38 20.70
C GLY A 48 5.90 -10.28 21.58
N LEU A 49 5.04 -9.54 22.29
CA LEU A 49 5.45 -8.70 23.40
C LEU A 49 5.09 -9.37 24.73
N GLN A 50 6.08 -9.54 25.59
CA GLN A 50 5.94 -10.21 26.89
C GLN A 50 6.78 -9.53 27.98
N PHE A 51 6.58 -9.98 29.22
CA PHE A 51 7.38 -9.58 30.38
C PHE A 51 7.51 -8.06 30.57
N TYR A 52 6.47 -7.32 30.20
CA TYR A 52 6.35 -5.87 30.42
C TYR A 52 7.33 -4.97 29.62
N GLY A 53 8.13 -5.53 28.70
CA GLY A 53 9.06 -4.73 27.89
C GLY A 53 9.97 -5.52 26.94
N GLU A 54 9.67 -6.79 26.68
CA GLU A 54 10.48 -7.63 25.82
C GLU A 54 9.78 -7.94 24.50
N CYS A 55 10.57 -7.94 23.43
CA CYS A 55 10.12 -8.21 22.08
C CYS A 55 10.79 -9.49 21.56
N TRP A 56 9.97 -10.44 21.12
CA TRP A 56 10.41 -11.77 20.69
C TRP A 56 9.82 -12.15 19.33
N SER A 57 10.63 -12.80 18.51
CA SER A 57 10.20 -13.40 17.25
C SER A 57 11.27 -14.40 16.78
N GLY A 58 10.96 -15.16 15.75
CA GLY A 58 11.83 -16.16 15.14
C GLY A 58 11.20 -16.77 13.87
N PRO A 59 11.95 -17.60 13.14
CA PRO A 59 11.49 -18.20 11.88
C PRO A 59 10.28 -19.13 12.04
N GLN A 60 10.07 -19.69 13.23
CA GLN A 60 8.93 -20.56 13.57
C GLN A 60 7.98 -19.91 14.59
N ALA A 61 7.97 -18.57 14.67
CA ALA A 61 7.15 -17.86 15.64
C ALA A 61 5.67 -18.27 15.59
N GLU A 62 5.13 -18.55 14.41
CA GLU A 62 3.74 -19.00 14.22
C GLU A 62 3.41 -20.32 14.91
N LEU A 63 4.35 -21.27 14.86
CA LEU A 63 4.20 -22.56 15.53
C LEU A 63 4.41 -22.42 17.03
N ASN A 64 5.44 -21.67 17.44
CA ASN A 64 5.84 -21.56 18.83
C ASN A 64 4.85 -20.77 19.69
N PHE A 65 4.29 -19.68 19.16
CA PHE A 65 3.36 -18.85 19.92
C PHE A 65 1.98 -19.48 20.08
N ASN A 66 1.57 -20.36 19.16
CA ASN A 66 0.30 -21.06 19.24
C ASN A 66 0.36 -22.37 20.05
N ARG A 67 1.56 -22.84 20.42
CA ARG A 67 1.77 -24.14 21.08
C ARG A 67 0.93 -24.32 22.35
N ASP A 68 0.85 -23.26 23.16
CA ASP A 68 0.25 -23.31 24.49
C ASP A 68 -1.21 -22.79 24.50
N GLY A 69 -1.77 -22.48 23.32
CA GLY A 69 -3.14 -21.99 23.15
C GLY A 69 -3.35 -20.52 23.52
N VAL A 70 -4.61 -20.09 23.49
CA VAL A 70 -5.00 -18.69 23.78
C VAL A 70 -5.07 -18.48 25.30
N SER A 71 -4.43 -17.42 25.79
CA SER A 71 -4.51 -17.02 27.20
C SER A 71 -5.78 -16.19 27.47
N ASN A 72 -6.35 -16.37 28.67
CA ASN A 72 -7.47 -15.54 29.17
C ASN A 72 -6.99 -14.18 29.72
N ASN A 73 -5.69 -14.03 29.95
CA ASN A 73 -5.08 -12.78 30.35
C ASN A 73 -4.85 -11.95 29.08
N GLY A 74 -5.86 -11.16 28.72
CA GLY A 74 -5.84 -10.31 27.54
C GLY A 74 -4.74 -9.22 27.59
N CYS A 75 -4.89 -8.24 26.71
CA CYS A 75 -3.98 -7.10 26.63
C CYS A 75 -3.96 -6.27 27.92
N VAL A 76 -2.78 -6.10 28.55
CA VAL A 76 -2.63 -5.31 29.79
C VAL A 76 -3.00 -3.83 29.59
N MET A 77 -2.87 -3.29 28.37
CA MET A 77 -3.24 -1.91 28.04
C MET A 77 -4.68 -1.76 27.52
N ASN A 78 -5.51 -2.82 27.54
CA ASN A 78 -6.92 -2.80 27.09
C ASN A 78 -7.14 -2.09 25.74
N LEU A 79 -6.25 -2.28 24.76
CA LEU A 79 -6.47 -1.73 23.43
C LEU A 79 -7.55 -2.55 22.71
N VAL A 80 -8.69 -1.91 22.50
CA VAL A 80 -9.68 -2.38 21.54
C VAL A 80 -9.16 -1.96 20.17
N ASN A 81 -8.55 -2.90 19.44
CA ASN A 81 -7.94 -2.66 18.12
C ASN A 81 -6.72 -1.70 18.19
N PRO A 82 -5.48 -2.20 18.39
CA PRO A 82 -4.32 -1.31 18.42
C PRO A 82 -4.24 -0.52 17.10
N PRO A 83 -4.10 0.82 17.15
CA PRO A 83 -4.01 1.64 15.96
C PRO A 83 -2.79 1.24 15.11
N ASP A 84 -2.75 1.72 13.86
CA ASP A 84 -1.56 1.64 13.02
C ASP A 84 -0.31 1.94 13.83
N CYS A 85 0.74 1.13 13.64
CA CYS A 85 1.95 1.28 14.41
C CYS A 85 2.61 2.63 14.09
N THR A 86 2.40 3.62 14.96
CA THR A 86 3.00 4.94 14.85
C THR A 86 4.10 5.07 15.90
N GLN A 87 5.22 5.66 15.49
CA GLN A 87 6.30 6.01 16.41
C GLN A 87 5.91 7.09 17.43
N SER A 88 4.65 7.51 17.49
CA SER A 88 4.06 8.43 18.48
C SER A 88 3.07 7.73 19.43
N SER A 89 2.72 6.45 19.19
CA SER A 89 1.77 5.72 20.05
C SER A 89 2.40 5.40 21.39
N ASN A 90 1.70 5.68 22.49
CA ASN A 90 2.03 5.26 23.85
C ASN A 90 1.09 4.14 24.34
N GLN A 91 0.39 3.49 23.40
CA GLN A 91 -0.53 2.41 23.69
C GLN A 91 -0.13 1.19 22.86
N GLU A 92 0.52 0.23 23.51
CA GLU A 92 0.88 -1.06 22.94
C GLU A 92 0.22 -2.19 23.74
N CYS A 93 -0.39 -3.17 23.07
CA CYS A 93 -0.75 -4.39 23.77
C CYS A 93 0.47 -5.20 24.17
N MET A 94 0.44 -5.71 25.39
CA MET A 94 1.56 -6.45 25.95
C MET A 94 1.03 -7.57 26.83
N GLY A 95 1.73 -8.70 26.79
CA GLY A 95 1.47 -9.82 27.67
C GLY A 95 2.12 -9.63 29.04
N THR A 96 1.46 -10.14 30.08
CA THR A 96 1.97 -10.19 31.45
C THR A 96 3.11 -11.22 31.57
N GLN A 97 3.55 -11.47 32.80
CA GLN A 97 4.38 -12.63 33.09
C GLN A 97 3.73 -13.92 32.53
N ASN A 98 4.53 -14.71 31.82
CA ASN A 98 4.14 -15.98 31.17
C ASN A 98 3.06 -15.88 30.08
N VAL A 99 2.76 -14.68 29.59
CA VAL A 99 1.79 -14.47 28.51
C VAL A 99 2.47 -13.67 27.41
N ASN A 100 2.31 -14.12 26.17
CA ASN A 100 2.73 -13.36 24.99
C ASN A 100 1.51 -12.68 24.38
N TYR A 101 1.57 -11.37 24.15
CA TYR A 101 0.63 -10.73 23.23
C TYR A 101 1.20 -10.77 21.81
N ILE A 102 0.51 -11.46 20.91
CA ILE A 102 1.00 -11.76 19.56
C ILE A 102 0.52 -10.71 18.57
N TYR A 103 1.47 -10.06 17.90
CA TYR A 103 1.23 -9.19 16.76
C TYR A 103 1.53 -9.92 15.48
N LYS A 104 0.53 -9.98 14.59
CA LYS A 104 0.75 -10.38 13.20
C LYS A 104 1.26 -9.18 12.42
N LEU A 105 2.37 -9.35 11.71
CA LEU A 105 2.84 -8.35 10.77
C LEU A 105 2.01 -8.48 9.50
N THR A 106 1.09 -7.56 9.33
CA THR A 106 0.41 -7.38 8.05
C THR A 106 1.34 -6.64 7.10
N GLU A 107 1.41 -7.08 5.85
CA GLU A 107 1.93 -6.21 4.80
C GLU A 107 0.92 -5.07 4.61
N ASN A 108 1.40 -3.87 4.25
CA ASN A 108 0.57 -2.66 4.27
C ASN A 108 -0.72 -2.78 3.44
N CYS A 109 -0.79 -3.72 2.49
CA CYS A 109 -1.95 -3.97 1.64
C CYS A 109 -2.99 -4.95 2.19
N ASP A 110 -2.89 -5.38 3.45
CA ASP A 110 -3.93 -6.20 4.12
C ASP A 110 -5.13 -5.36 4.59
N LYS A 111 -5.18 -4.08 4.20
CA LYS A 111 -6.25 -3.14 4.52
C LYS A 111 -7.30 -3.13 3.42
N MET A 112 -8.55 -2.89 3.80
CA MET A 112 -9.60 -2.60 2.82
C MET A 112 -9.20 -1.33 2.05
N MET A 113 -9.15 -1.39 0.72
CA MET A 113 -8.84 -0.22 -0.13
C MET A 113 -9.39 -0.37 -1.55
N ASP A 114 -9.64 0.76 -2.20
CA ASP A 114 -10.11 0.82 -3.58
C ASP A 114 -9.02 1.40 -4.47
N VAL A 115 -8.51 0.58 -5.38
CA VAL A 115 -7.39 0.92 -6.28
C VAL A 115 -7.89 1.04 -7.71
N GLY A 116 -7.94 2.28 -8.23
CA GLY A 116 -8.10 2.52 -9.65
C GLY A 116 -6.74 2.46 -10.35
N ILE A 117 -6.62 1.68 -11.42
CA ILE A 117 -5.39 1.59 -12.22
C ILE A 117 -5.66 2.16 -13.61
N VAL A 118 -4.84 3.12 -14.02
CA VAL A 118 -4.88 3.76 -15.33
C VAL A 118 -3.62 3.40 -16.10
N VAL A 119 -3.79 2.76 -17.25
CA VAL A 119 -2.70 2.22 -18.06
C VAL A 119 -2.61 2.95 -19.40
N ASP A 120 -1.46 3.54 -19.66
CA ASP A 120 -1.15 4.13 -20.95
C ASP A 120 -0.94 3.05 -22.02
N SER A 121 -1.75 3.10 -23.06
CA SER A 121 -1.69 2.24 -24.25
C SER A 121 -1.39 3.05 -25.52
N SER A 122 -0.88 4.28 -25.36
CA SER A 122 -0.47 5.15 -26.46
C SER A 122 0.60 4.53 -27.36
N SER A 123 0.77 5.10 -28.54
CA SER A 123 1.72 4.61 -29.54
C SER A 123 3.18 4.68 -29.07
N SER A 124 3.51 5.60 -28.17
CA SER A 124 4.87 5.77 -27.63
C SER A 124 5.25 4.65 -26.66
N VAL A 125 4.27 4.08 -25.95
CA VAL A 125 4.47 2.89 -25.11
C VAL A 125 4.90 1.70 -25.95
N ARG A 126 4.26 1.46 -27.11
CA ARG A 126 4.46 0.27 -27.98
C ARG A 126 3.92 -1.03 -27.38
N ARG A 127 3.48 -1.94 -28.25
CA ARG A 127 2.85 -3.22 -27.86
C ARG A 127 3.73 -4.07 -26.95
N ARG A 128 5.04 -4.18 -27.22
CA ARG A 128 5.97 -5.00 -26.42
C ARG A 128 6.06 -4.51 -24.98
N ASN A 129 6.13 -3.21 -24.76
CA ASN A 129 6.19 -2.64 -23.42
C ASN A 129 4.83 -2.73 -22.72
N TYR A 130 3.73 -2.60 -23.46
CA TYR A 130 2.39 -2.80 -22.90
C TYR A 130 2.20 -4.21 -22.32
N GLU A 131 2.78 -5.24 -22.94
CA GLU A 131 2.81 -6.60 -22.36
C GLU A 131 3.63 -6.66 -21.06
N LEU A 132 4.73 -5.90 -20.94
CA LEU A 132 5.48 -5.79 -19.68
C LEU A 132 4.65 -5.12 -18.59
N VAL A 133 3.86 -4.09 -18.93
CA VAL A 133 2.93 -3.46 -18.00
C VAL A 133 1.86 -4.45 -17.53
N LYS A 134 1.29 -5.25 -18.43
CA LYS A 134 0.32 -6.30 -18.05
C LYS A 134 0.93 -7.33 -17.10
N THR A 135 2.16 -7.79 -17.38
CA THR A 135 2.89 -8.70 -16.48
C THR A 135 3.12 -8.07 -15.12
N PHE A 136 3.59 -6.82 -15.08
CA PHE A 136 3.77 -6.07 -13.84
C PHE A 136 2.47 -5.96 -13.03
N LEU A 137 1.33 -5.66 -13.68
CA LEU A 137 0.04 -5.57 -13.00
C LEU A 137 -0.41 -6.91 -12.42
N ILE A 138 -0.11 -8.02 -13.10
CA ILE A 138 -0.39 -9.38 -12.59
C ILE A 138 0.43 -9.63 -11.32
N ASP A 139 1.73 -9.32 -11.33
CA ASP A 139 2.61 -9.49 -10.17
C ASP A 139 2.22 -8.55 -9.01
N LEU A 140 1.75 -7.34 -9.33
CA LEU A 140 1.22 -6.40 -8.34
C LEU A 140 -0.05 -6.95 -7.67
N VAL A 141 -0.98 -7.52 -8.44
CA VAL A 141 -2.22 -8.13 -7.91
C VAL A 141 -1.93 -9.26 -6.94
N ASP A 142 -0.89 -10.05 -7.17
CA ASP A 142 -0.46 -11.12 -6.25
C ASP A 142 -0.03 -10.60 -4.87
N LYS A 143 0.18 -9.29 -4.71
CA LYS A 143 0.59 -8.64 -3.46
C LYS A 143 -0.45 -7.72 -2.84
N MET A 144 -1.60 -7.50 -3.50
CA MET A 144 -2.64 -6.56 -3.04
C MET A 144 -3.82 -7.21 -2.31
N HIS A 145 -3.84 -8.54 -2.12
CA HIS A 145 -4.93 -9.27 -1.47
C HIS A 145 -6.34 -8.92 -2.00
N VAL A 146 -6.49 -8.98 -3.33
CA VAL A 146 -7.76 -8.66 -4.02
C VAL A 146 -8.85 -9.67 -3.66
N SER A 147 -9.91 -9.18 -3.02
CA SER A 147 -11.07 -9.97 -2.57
C SER A 147 -12.31 -9.09 -2.37
N THR A 148 -13.48 -9.69 -2.17
CA THR A 148 -14.72 -8.95 -1.88
C THR A 148 -14.65 -8.09 -0.61
N ARG A 149 -13.79 -8.44 0.35
CA ARG A 149 -13.66 -7.75 1.63
C ARG A 149 -12.47 -6.79 1.72
N LEU A 150 -11.36 -7.11 1.06
CA LEU A 150 -10.10 -6.36 1.20
C LEU A 150 -9.95 -5.37 0.04
N THR A 151 -9.09 -5.63 -0.93
CA THR A 151 -8.80 -4.69 -2.02
C THR A 151 -9.73 -4.90 -3.21
N HIS A 152 -10.32 -3.83 -3.72
CA HIS A 152 -11.05 -3.81 -5.00
C HIS A 152 -10.22 -3.08 -6.05
N VAL A 153 -10.20 -3.58 -7.29
CA VAL A 153 -9.36 -3.02 -8.36
C VAL A 153 -10.16 -2.71 -9.63
N ALA A 154 -10.29 -1.44 -9.96
CA ALA A 154 -10.86 -0.95 -11.21
C ALA A 154 -9.74 -0.63 -12.21
N VAL A 155 -10.01 -0.79 -13.51
CA VAL A 155 -9.00 -0.56 -14.56
C VAL A 155 -9.55 0.28 -15.70
N ILE A 156 -8.74 1.24 -16.13
CA ILE A 156 -8.88 2.03 -17.35
C ILE A 156 -7.61 1.86 -18.17
N HIS A 157 -7.72 1.61 -19.46
CA HIS A 157 -6.65 1.90 -20.41
C HIS A 157 -6.97 3.15 -21.22
N TYR A 158 -5.95 3.85 -21.67
CA TYR A 158 -6.14 5.05 -22.47
C TYR A 158 -5.08 5.22 -23.55
N SER A 159 -5.45 5.97 -24.58
CA SER A 159 -4.54 6.66 -25.48
C SER A 159 -5.16 8.02 -25.80
N HIS A 160 -5.67 8.24 -27.01
CA HIS A 160 -6.33 9.50 -27.41
C HIS A 160 -7.76 9.61 -26.84
N ARG A 161 -8.29 8.47 -26.39
CA ARG A 161 -9.53 8.27 -25.62
C ARG A 161 -9.20 7.41 -24.40
N ALA A 162 -10.04 7.47 -23.38
CA ALA A 162 -9.97 6.60 -22.22
C ALA A 162 -11.11 5.58 -22.28
N TYR A 163 -10.83 4.35 -21.84
CA TYR A 163 -11.73 3.22 -21.89
C TYR A 163 -11.81 2.58 -20.52
N LEU A 164 -13.02 2.47 -19.98
CA LEU A 164 -13.26 1.73 -18.75
C LEU A 164 -13.27 0.24 -19.11
N ASP A 165 -12.29 -0.52 -18.61
CA ASP A 165 -12.28 -1.96 -18.77
C ASP A 165 -13.21 -2.62 -17.74
N TRP A 166 -13.15 -2.16 -16.48
CA TRP A 166 -14.09 -2.53 -15.42
C TRP A 166 -14.01 -1.56 -14.22
N GLY A 167 -15.13 -1.42 -13.50
CA GLY A 167 -15.23 -0.68 -12.24
C GLY A 167 -15.18 -1.58 -11.00
N PHE A 168 -15.27 -0.99 -9.81
CA PHE A 168 -15.14 -1.69 -8.51
C PHE A 168 -16.24 -2.74 -8.25
N SER A 169 -17.45 -2.54 -8.79
CA SER A 169 -18.55 -3.50 -8.64
C SER A 169 -18.42 -4.77 -9.48
N SER A 170 -17.41 -4.89 -10.34
CA SER A 170 -17.26 -6.08 -11.19
C SER A 170 -16.69 -7.26 -10.39
N ASP A 171 -17.18 -8.49 -10.62
CA ASP A 171 -16.63 -9.71 -10.01
C ASP A 171 -15.11 -9.84 -10.18
N ARG A 172 -14.60 -9.41 -11.34
CA ARG A 172 -13.16 -9.44 -11.61
C ARG A 172 -12.38 -8.43 -10.76
N ALA A 173 -13.00 -7.32 -10.34
CA ALA A 173 -12.37 -6.32 -9.48
C ALA A 173 -12.18 -6.83 -8.04
N GLN A 174 -12.92 -7.87 -7.66
CA GLN A 174 -13.03 -8.38 -6.29
C GLN A 174 -12.50 -9.82 -6.15
N ASN A 175 -11.81 -10.33 -7.18
CA ASN A 175 -11.25 -11.67 -7.21
C ASN A 175 -9.90 -11.67 -7.92
N ALA A 176 -8.81 -11.96 -7.19
CA ALA A 176 -7.45 -11.93 -7.73
C ALA A 176 -7.25 -12.80 -8.98
N ALA A 177 -7.83 -14.01 -9.03
CA ALA A 177 -7.67 -14.91 -10.17
C ALA A 177 -8.40 -14.39 -11.41
N ALA A 178 -9.63 -13.89 -11.25
CA ALA A 178 -10.39 -13.29 -12.32
C ALA A 178 -9.75 -11.98 -12.81
N LEU A 179 -9.25 -11.15 -11.89
CA LEU A 179 -8.52 -9.93 -12.19
C LEU A 179 -7.30 -10.19 -13.07
N LYS A 180 -6.44 -11.14 -12.67
CA LYS A 180 -5.25 -11.53 -13.44
C LYS A 180 -5.61 -12.02 -14.85
N LYS A 181 -6.69 -12.81 -14.99
CA LYS A 181 -7.19 -13.24 -16.31
C LYS A 181 -7.65 -12.06 -17.16
N ALA A 182 -8.35 -11.10 -16.57
CA ALA A 182 -8.80 -9.89 -17.26
C ALA A 182 -7.63 -8.99 -17.70
N ILE A 183 -6.62 -8.81 -16.83
CA ILE A 183 -5.39 -8.05 -17.14
C ILE A 183 -4.65 -8.67 -18.33
N LYS A 184 -4.54 -10.01 -18.39
CA LYS A 184 -3.89 -10.72 -19.51
C LYS A 184 -4.49 -10.40 -20.88
N VAL A 185 -5.77 -10.02 -20.95
CA VAL A 185 -6.47 -9.74 -22.21
C VAL A 185 -6.77 -8.25 -22.40
N LEU A 186 -6.19 -7.37 -21.59
CA LEU A 186 -6.29 -5.92 -21.79
C LEU A 186 -5.82 -5.55 -23.20
N LYS A 187 -6.63 -4.75 -23.88
CA LYS A 187 -6.38 -4.36 -25.26
C LYS A 187 -5.29 -3.29 -25.31
N TYR A 188 -4.34 -3.46 -26.22
CA TYR A 188 -3.43 -2.39 -26.61
C TYR A 188 -4.12 -1.56 -27.71
N GLN A 189 -4.44 -0.30 -27.42
CA GLN A 189 -5.12 0.61 -28.34
C GLN A 189 -4.28 1.87 -28.60
N PRO A 190 -3.37 1.83 -29.60
CA PRO A 190 -2.44 2.91 -29.88
C PRO A 190 -3.15 4.22 -30.24
N GLY A 191 -2.47 5.33 -29.99
CA GLY A 191 -2.96 6.68 -30.22
C GLY A 191 -2.08 7.72 -29.52
N GLY A 192 -2.49 8.98 -29.54
CA GLY A 192 -1.84 10.02 -28.73
C GLY A 192 -2.08 9.82 -27.23
N THR A 193 -1.40 10.60 -26.38
CA THR A 193 -1.46 10.41 -24.91
C THR A 193 -2.41 11.44 -24.29
N ARG A 194 -3.60 11.03 -23.84
CA ARG A 194 -4.61 11.89 -23.19
C ARG A 194 -4.87 11.49 -21.75
N THR A 195 -3.86 11.69 -20.91
CA THR A 195 -3.90 11.38 -19.46
C THR A 195 -5.04 12.12 -18.77
N ASP A 196 -5.31 13.36 -19.18
CA ASP A 196 -6.43 14.17 -18.69
C ASP A 196 -7.78 13.45 -18.82
N LYS A 197 -8.06 12.85 -19.98
CA LYS A 197 -9.30 12.09 -20.22
C LYS A 197 -9.37 10.83 -19.36
N ALA A 198 -8.23 10.17 -19.15
CA ALA A 198 -8.17 8.99 -18.29
C ALA A 198 -8.51 9.35 -16.83
N MET A 199 -8.01 10.48 -16.35
CA MET A 199 -8.33 11.01 -15.02
C MET A 199 -9.80 11.43 -14.91
N GLU A 200 -10.34 12.11 -15.92
CA GLU A 200 -11.77 12.44 -15.95
C GLU A 200 -12.65 11.19 -15.94
N LEU A 201 -12.28 10.14 -16.68
CA LEU A 201 -13.01 8.88 -16.69
C LEU A 201 -12.90 8.16 -15.33
N ALA A 202 -11.71 8.13 -14.73
CA ALA A 202 -11.49 7.55 -13.41
C ALA A 202 -12.34 8.25 -12.34
N TRP A 203 -12.39 9.58 -12.34
CA TRP A 203 -13.31 10.28 -11.45
C TRP A 203 -14.77 9.88 -11.73
N ASN A 204 -15.24 10.05 -12.96
CA ASN A 204 -16.66 9.93 -13.27
C ASN A 204 -17.23 8.50 -13.19
N LYS A 205 -16.38 7.47 -13.35
CA LYS A 205 -16.81 6.06 -13.47
C LYS A 205 -16.18 5.10 -12.46
N ILE A 206 -15.18 5.53 -11.69
CA ILE A 206 -14.55 4.68 -10.68
C ILE A 206 -14.76 5.25 -9.29
N PHE A 207 -14.44 6.53 -9.06
CA PHE A 207 -14.40 7.10 -7.70
C PHE A 207 -15.57 8.01 -7.32
N LYS A 208 -16.34 8.50 -8.29
CA LYS A 208 -17.53 9.31 -8.00
C LYS A 208 -18.57 8.43 -7.34
N SER A 209 -19.22 8.97 -6.30
CA SER A 209 -20.15 8.20 -5.49
C SER A 209 -21.22 7.45 -6.31
N GLY A 210 -21.43 6.18 -6.00
CA GLY A 210 -22.40 5.30 -6.63
C GLY A 210 -21.85 4.44 -7.78
N ASN A 211 -20.54 4.44 -8.03
CA ASN A 211 -19.88 3.61 -9.05
C ASN A 211 -19.21 2.35 -8.47
N GLY A 212 -19.48 2.03 -7.20
CA GLY A 212 -18.99 0.83 -6.51
C GLY A 212 -17.80 1.07 -5.60
N GLU A 213 -17.34 2.32 -5.48
CA GLU A 213 -16.40 2.74 -4.46
C GLU A 213 -16.99 2.57 -3.05
N ARG A 214 -16.14 2.30 -2.05
CA ARG A 214 -16.56 2.06 -0.67
C ARG A 214 -16.29 3.31 0.18
N PRO A 215 -17.31 3.89 0.85
CA PRO A 215 -17.18 5.19 1.49
C PRO A 215 -16.13 5.26 2.62
N ASN A 216 -15.82 4.13 3.27
CA ASN A 216 -14.98 4.08 4.47
C ASN A 216 -13.62 3.39 4.25
N VAL A 217 -13.15 3.33 2.99
CA VAL A 217 -11.83 2.75 2.67
C VAL A 217 -10.94 3.79 1.99
N PRO A 218 -9.60 3.69 2.11
CA PRO A 218 -8.69 4.50 1.31
C PRO A 218 -8.89 4.29 -0.19
N HIS A 219 -8.91 5.39 -0.95
CA HIS A 219 -9.00 5.40 -2.40
C HIS A 219 -7.67 5.83 -3.01
N VAL A 220 -7.16 5.05 -3.96
CA VAL A 220 -5.88 5.29 -4.61
C VAL A 220 -6.01 5.12 -6.12
N LEU A 221 -5.51 6.09 -6.89
CA LEU A 221 -5.35 6.01 -8.33
C LEU A 221 -3.88 5.80 -8.69
N LEU A 222 -3.55 4.67 -9.28
CA LEU A 222 -2.25 4.36 -9.87
C LEU A 222 -2.27 4.68 -11.36
N ILE A 223 -1.40 5.57 -11.83
CA ILE A 223 -1.25 5.91 -13.26
C ILE A 223 0.11 5.41 -13.73
N ILE A 224 0.13 4.59 -14.78
CA ILE A 224 1.36 4.12 -15.46
C ILE A 224 1.41 4.75 -16.85
N THR A 225 2.45 5.50 -17.14
CA THR A 225 2.61 6.25 -18.40
C THR A 225 4.08 6.43 -18.79
N ASP A 226 4.36 6.75 -20.05
CA ASP A 226 5.67 7.23 -20.51
C ASP A 226 5.78 8.77 -20.53
N GLY A 227 4.79 9.47 -19.95
CA GLY A 227 4.96 10.75 -19.26
C GLY A 227 5.04 12.00 -20.14
N ILE A 228 4.53 11.95 -21.37
CA ILE A 228 4.31 13.17 -22.17
C ILE A 228 2.85 13.20 -22.63
N THR A 229 2.03 14.03 -21.99
CA THR A 229 0.64 14.24 -22.40
C THR A 229 0.54 15.12 -23.64
N SER A 230 -0.57 14.99 -24.37
CA SER A 230 -0.85 15.83 -25.53
C SER A 230 -1.01 17.30 -25.15
N ARG A 231 -0.57 18.23 -26.01
CA ARG A 231 -0.89 19.67 -25.89
C ARG A 231 -2.39 19.98 -25.88
N ARG A 232 -3.23 19.04 -26.34
CA ARG A 232 -4.70 19.17 -26.31
C ARG A 232 -5.31 18.73 -24.97
N SER A 233 -4.49 18.29 -24.02
CA SER A 233 -4.93 17.86 -22.70
C SER A 233 -5.36 19.05 -21.86
N LYS A 234 -6.38 18.85 -21.02
CA LYS A 234 -6.73 19.82 -19.98
C LYS A 234 -5.60 19.93 -18.96
N PRO A 235 -5.38 21.10 -18.33
CA PRO A 235 -4.39 21.26 -17.28
C PRO A 235 -4.66 20.33 -16.09
N TYR A 236 -3.60 19.75 -15.51
CA TYR A 236 -3.70 18.86 -14.35
C TYR A 236 -4.48 19.45 -13.16
N PRO A 237 -4.32 20.73 -12.77
CA PRO A 237 -5.09 21.32 -11.68
C PRO A 237 -6.61 21.22 -11.88
N VAL A 238 -7.09 21.20 -13.14
CA VAL A 238 -8.52 21.07 -13.45
C VAL A 238 -9.00 19.64 -13.23
N VAL A 239 -8.29 18.65 -13.79
CA VAL A 239 -8.71 17.24 -13.72
C VAL A 239 -8.41 16.58 -12.37
N LEU A 240 -7.46 17.12 -11.60
CA LEU A 240 -7.12 16.65 -10.25
C LEU A 240 -8.02 17.20 -9.14
N LYS A 241 -8.78 18.27 -9.41
CA LYS A 241 -9.62 18.92 -8.41
C LYS A 241 -10.54 17.93 -7.67
N PRO A 242 -11.30 17.05 -8.33
CA PRO A 242 -12.16 16.09 -7.63
C PRO A 242 -11.38 15.08 -6.78
N PHE A 243 -10.21 14.64 -7.25
CA PHE A 243 -9.36 13.72 -6.50
C PHE A 243 -8.85 14.36 -5.20
N LYS A 244 -8.47 15.65 -5.26
CA LYS A 244 -8.02 16.42 -4.09
C LYS A 244 -9.16 16.62 -3.08
N GLU A 245 -10.34 17.01 -3.56
CA GLU A 245 -11.53 17.27 -2.73
C GLU A 245 -12.09 16.00 -2.07
N ASN A 246 -11.94 14.84 -2.71
CA ASN A 246 -12.45 13.56 -2.21
C ASN A 246 -11.36 12.67 -1.60
N ASN A 247 -10.21 13.25 -1.24
CA ASN A 247 -9.12 12.57 -0.55
C ASN A 247 -8.57 11.32 -1.27
N ILE A 248 -8.64 11.29 -2.60
CA ILE A 248 -8.11 10.20 -3.41
C ILE A 248 -6.61 10.44 -3.62
N LYS A 249 -5.80 9.47 -3.21
CA LYS A 249 -4.35 9.51 -3.44
C LYS A 249 -4.06 9.21 -4.91
N VAL A 250 -3.17 9.98 -5.54
CA VAL A 250 -2.71 9.70 -6.92
C VAL A 250 -1.23 9.34 -6.90
N VAL A 251 -0.89 8.20 -7.48
CA VAL A 251 0.46 7.66 -7.62
C VAL A 251 0.82 7.61 -9.09
N ALA A 252 1.93 8.25 -9.46
CA ALA A 252 2.38 8.35 -10.85
C ALA A 252 3.62 7.47 -11.05
N VAL A 253 3.53 6.51 -11.97
CA VAL A 253 4.64 5.67 -12.41
C VAL A 253 4.99 6.06 -13.83
N GLY A 254 6.13 6.74 -13.99
CA GLY A 254 6.66 7.14 -15.28
C GLY A 254 7.76 6.19 -15.75
N VAL A 255 7.68 5.74 -16.99
CA VAL A 255 8.64 4.80 -17.57
C VAL A 255 9.27 5.35 -18.85
N GLY A 256 10.60 5.40 -18.90
CA GLY A 256 11.35 5.86 -20.08
C GLY A 256 12.13 7.15 -19.84
N GLY A 257 13.18 7.34 -20.62
CA GLY A 257 14.01 8.56 -20.58
C GLY A 257 13.37 9.81 -21.20
N ARG A 258 12.18 9.69 -21.80
CA ARG A 258 11.42 10.83 -22.36
C ARG A 258 10.34 11.36 -21.42
N VAL A 259 10.14 10.71 -20.29
CA VAL A 259 9.15 11.10 -19.29
C VAL A 259 9.47 12.49 -18.74
N ASP A 260 8.48 13.38 -18.72
CA ASP A 260 8.61 14.66 -18.04
C ASP A 260 8.38 14.49 -16.53
N ARG A 261 9.43 14.67 -15.72
CA ARG A 261 9.35 14.57 -14.26
C ARG A 261 8.44 15.63 -13.65
N ASN A 262 8.35 16.81 -14.24
CA ASN A 262 7.42 17.85 -13.79
C ASN A 262 5.98 17.43 -14.09
N GLU A 263 5.74 16.75 -15.21
CA GLU A 263 4.43 16.18 -15.53
C GLU A 263 4.04 15.10 -14.52
N LEU A 264 4.92 14.13 -14.23
CA LEU A 264 4.66 13.12 -13.20
C LEU A 264 4.35 13.73 -11.83
N ASN A 265 5.11 14.76 -11.43
CA ASN A 265 4.90 15.42 -10.16
C ASN A 265 3.54 16.12 -10.12
N GLN A 266 3.13 16.78 -11.23
CA GLN A 266 1.79 17.36 -11.34
C GLN A 266 0.70 16.29 -11.23
N ILE A 267 0.84 15.16 -11.94
CA ILE A 267 -0.09 14.01 -11.84
C ILE A 267 -0.23 13.55 -10.38
N ALA A 268 0.89 13.46 -9.67
CA ALA A 268 0.95 13.07 -8.26
C ALA A 268 0.52 14.19 -7.28
N MET A 269 -0.16 15.25 -7.75
CA MET A 269 -0.57 16.42 -6.95
C MET A 269 0.59 17.14 -6.25
N ASN A 270 1.75 17.23 -6.92
CA ASN A 270 3.00 17.80 -6.42
C ASN A 270 3.55 17.09 -5.16
N LYS A 271 3.24 15.81 -4.99
CA LYS A 271 3.77 14.95 -3.93
C LYS A 271 4.84 14.03 -4.50
N ALA A 272 6.09 14.44 -4.40
CA ALA A 272 7.23 13.71 -4.94
C ALA A 272 7.34 12.28 -4.39
N GLU A 273 6.88 12.05 -3.15
CA GLU A 273 6.81 10.72 -2.52
C GLU A 273 5.81 9.75 -3.17
N ASN A 274 4.95 10.25 -4.06
CA ASN A 274 3.99 9.44 -4.83
C ASN A 274 4.41 9.27 -6.30
N VAL A 275 5.64 9.68 -6.65
CA VAL A 275 6.20 9.53 -7.99
C VAL A 275 7.22 8.41 -7.99
N VAL A 276 7.10 7.48 -8.95
CA VAL A 276 8.11 6.46 -9.24
C VAL A 276 8.54 6.64 -10.69
N HIS A 277 9.84 6.83 -10.91
CA HIS A 277 10.41 6.93 -12.26
C HIS A 277 11.32 5.71 -12.52
N LEU A 278 11.23 5.18 -13.74
CA LEU A 278 12.04 4.08 -14.24
C LEU A 278 12.60 4.44 -15.61
N ASP A 279 13.79 3.92 -15.93
CA ASP A 279 14.40 4.16 -17.23
C ASP A 279 13.79 3.26 -18.31
N GLN A 280 13.38 2.04 -17.94
CA GLN A 280 12.84 1.04 -18.88
C GLN A 280 11.67 0.25 -18.30
N PHE A 281 10.76 -0.20 -19.17
CA PHE A 281 9.60 -1.03 -18.78
C PHE A 281 10.00 -2.38 -18.17
N GLY A 282 11.17 -2.91 -18.52
CA GLY A 282 11.71 -4.14 -17.93
C GLY A 282 12.01 -4.03 -16.42
N GLU A 283 12.13 -2.81 -15.89
CA GLU A 283 12.46 -2.57 -14.48
C GLU A 283 11.21 -2.52 -13.58
N LEU A 284 9.99 -2.52 -14.15
CA LEU A 284 8.74 -2.42 -13.39
C LEU A 284 8.63 -3.46 -12.26
N ALA A 285 9.06 -4.69 -12.53
CA ALA A 285 9.05 -5.77 -11.52
C ALA A 285 9.91 -5.44 -10.30
N SER A 286 11.05 -4.77 -10.48
CA SER A 286 11.95 -4.37 -9.38
C SER A 286 11.32 -3.30 -8.46
N LYS A 287 10.34 -2.55 -8.99
CA LYS A 287 9.66 -1.45 -8.28
C LYS A 287 8.38 -1.88 -7.58
N ILE A 288 7.97 -3.14 -7.66
CA ILE A 288 6.75 -3.64 -7.01
C ILE A 288 6.71 -3.28 -5.52
N LYS A 289 7.79 -3.54 -4.78
CA LYS A 289 7.84 -3.26 -3.32
C LYS A 289 7.70 -1.77 -3.01
N GLU A 290 8.34 -0.93 -3.81
CA GLU A 290 8.28 0.54 -3.67
C GLU A 290 6.87 1.04 -3.98
N ILE A 291 6.27 0.60 -5.08
CA ILE A 291 4.92 0.97 -5.50
C ILE A 291 3.89 0.51 -4.46
N LEU A 292 3.96 -0.74 -3.98
CA LEU A 292 3.07 -1.25 -2.93
C LEU A 292 3.20 -0.44 -1.64
N LYS A 293 4.42 -0.07 -1.24
CA LYS A 293 4.63 0.78 -0.06
C LYS A 293 3.91 2.12 -0.22
N ILE A 294 3.95 2.72 -1.41
CA ILE A 294 3.25 3.98 -1.70
C ILE A 294 1.73 3.75 -1.72
N LEU A 295 1.23 2.77 -2.48
CA LEU A 295 -0.21 2.49 -2.60
C LEU A 295 -0.85 2.24 -1.25
N CYS A 296 -0.18 1.46 -0.41
CA CYS A 296 -0.74 0.95 0.83
C CYS A 296 -0.37 1.78 2.07
N ALA A 297 0.37 2.88 1.89
CA ALA A 297 0.63 3.83 2.98
C ALA A 297 -0.66 4.55 3.39
N SER A 298 -1.03 4.41 4.68
CA SER A 298 -2.02 5.30 5.31
C SER A 298 -1.59 6.75 5.11
N ARG A 299 -2.53 7.61 4.76
CA ARG A 299 -2.27 9.05 4.70
C ARG A 299 -1.93 9.51 6.13
N LYS A 300 -0.79 10.18 6.32
CA LYS A 300 -0.57 10.97 7.55
C LYS A 300 -1.65 12.06 7.53
N VAL A 301 -2.58 11.97 8.47
CA VAL A 301 -3.53 13.06 8.78
C VAL A 301 -2.74 14.18 9.44
#